data_AF-R7BMW0-F1
#
_entry.id   AF-R7BMW0-F1
#
_cell.length_a   1.000
_cell.length_b   1.000
_cell.length_c   1.000
_cell.angle_alpha   90.00
_cell.angle_beta   90.00
_cell.angle_gamma   90.00
#
_symmetry.space_group_name_H-M   'P 1'
#
loop_
_entity.id
_entity.type
_entity.pdbx_description
1 polymer ?
#
loop_
_entity_poly.entity_id
_entity_poly.type
_entity_poly.pdbx_seq_one_letter_code
_entity_poly.pdbx_strand_id
1 'polypeptide(L)'
;MASITLTSTYTPNETTIPNIFLDRYMPSANGEFVKVYLCLLRMYANPSGRTSTLTDIADLLNHTEGDIIRAIKYWEKAGLLSVGYDGDVPSSITLLPISARHDGYSETAASAEGVNAIGEQTSIHAADETLPGKYNYSPAAIKRMCDEDDNLHQLIFVAEKLFGKTLTNSEISTIIYIHSDLNFSDELLEYLFEYCVSLEKRSFRYLERVAISWHEEGLMTAEQAKLQHEIHSKKIFSVMKAFGINDRMPGKPELDYITRWYDEYGFESDIVIEACNRTIQALHKPSFEYTDTILSNWRKKNVHTISDIESADAARSASKKDAYTQGSDKQTASNTRNTKSSNRFNNFTQRKYDFDALEKQLITKKD
;
A
#
# COMPACT_ATOMS: atom_id res chain seq x y z
N MET A 1 -29.94 -62.96 -22.58
CA MET A 1 -28.56 -62.58 -22.22
C MET A 1 -28.64 -61.92 -20.85
N ALA A 2 -27.92 -62.45 -19.86
CA ALA A 2 -28.05 -62.03 -18.47
C ALA A 2 -27.38 -60.66 -18.24
N SER A 3 -28.10 -59.73 -17.64
CA SER A 3 -27.60 -58.42 -17.20
C SER A 3 -26.76 -58.59 -15.93
N ILE A 4 -25.50 -58.14 -15.97
CA ILE A 4 -24.59 -58.15 -14.83
C ILE A 4 -24.93 -56.95 -13.94
N THR A 5 -25.40 -57.20 -12.72
CA THR A 5 -25.59 -56.18 -11.70
C THR A 5 -24.30 -56.07 -10.89
N LEU A 6 -23.59 -54.95 -11.04
CA LEU A 6 -22.43 -54.60 -10.22
C LEU A 6 -22.93 -53.93 -8.94
N THR A 7 -22.77 -54.60 -7.80
CA THR A 7 -22.97 -54.01 -6.47
C THR A 7 -21.61 -53.83 -5.81
N SER A 8 -21.24 -52.57 -5.55
CA SER A 8 -20.04 -52.18 -4.80
C SER A 8 -20.41 -51.81 -3.37
N THR A 9 -19.56 -52.18 -2.40
CA THR A 9 -19.64 -51.76 -0.99
C THR A 9 -19.02 -50.38 -0.74
N TYR A 10 -18.54 -49.71 -1.81
CA TYR A 10 -18.03 -48.35 -1.73
C TYR A 10 -19.20 -47.37 -1.68
N THR A 11 -19.28 -46.55 -0.63
CA THR A 11 -20.11 -45.34 -0.66
C THR A 11 -19.30 -44.29 -1.43
N PRO A 12 -19.69 -43.91 -2.66
CA PRO A 12 -18.91 -42.98 -3.44
C PRO A 12 -19.08 -41.58 -2.82
N ASN A 13 -18.20 -41.26 -1.89
CA ASN A 13 -18.05 -39.92 -1.32
C ASN A 13 -17.10 -39.09 -2.20
N GLU A 14 -17.20 -39.25 -3.51
CA GLU A 14 -16.31 -38.69 -4.51
C GLU A 14 -16.89 -37.37 -5.04
N THR A 15 -16.08 -36.32 -5.07
CA THR A 15 -16.46 -35.04 -5.68
C THR A 15 -15.90 -35.01 -7.09
N THR A 16 -16.77 -35.10 -8.09
CA THR A 16 -16.37 -35.09 -9.51
C THR A 16 -16.06 -33.67 -9.97
N ILE A 17 -14.83 -33.44 -10.44
CA ILE A 17 -14.35 -32.13 -10.90
C ILE A 17 -14.13 -32.19 -12.41
N PRO A 18 -14.71 -31.26 -13.21
CA PRO A 18 -14.46 -31.22 -14.64
C PRO A 18 -12.99 -30.92 -14.95
N ASN A 19 -12.38 -31.64 -15.89
CA ASN A 19 -10.97 -31.40 -16.29
C ASN A 19 -10.75 -29.96 -16.79
N ILE A 20 -11.76 -29.36 -17.42
CA ILE A 20 -11.72 -27.94 -17.84
C ILE A 20 -11.48 -27.00 -16.66
N PHE A 21 -12.02 -27.31 -15.48
CA PHE A 21 -11.73 -26.56 -14.26
C PHE A 21 -10.26 -26.68 -13.86
N LEU A 22 -9.72 -27.91 -13.89
CA LEU A 22 -8.33 -28.20 -13.55
C LEU A 22 -7.34 -27.51 -14.50
N ASP A 23 -7.67 -27.45 -15.79
CA ASP A 23 -6.75 -26.95 -16.81
C ASP A 23 -6.78 -25.42 -16.95
N ARG A 24 -7.97 -24.80 -16.81
CA ARG A 24 -8.16 -23.37 -17.13
C ARG A 24 -8.38 -22.47 -15.92
N TYR A 25 -8.99 -22.99 -14.85
CA TYR A 25 -9.42 -22.16 -13.72
C TYR A 25 -8.59 -22.38 -12.46
N MET A 26 -8.15 -23.62 -12.20
CA MET A 26 -7.28 -23.96 -11.08
C MET A 26 -5.89 -23.29 -11.14
N PRO A 27 -5.19 -23.18 -12.29
CA PRO A 27 -3.84 -22.61 -12.32
C PRO A 27 -3.81 -21.09 -12.08
N SER A 28 -4.90 -20.39 -12.40
CA SER A 28 -5.02 -18.93 -12.25
C SER A 28 -5.61 -18.48 -10.91
N ALA A 29 -6.23 -19.38 -10.16
CA ALA A 29 -6.91 -19.05 -8.91
C ALA A 29 -5.98 -19.22 -7.70
N ASN A 30 -6.19 -18.39 -6.66
CA ASN A 30 -5.52 -18.60 -5.36
C ASN A 30 -5.90 -19.98 -4.83
N GLY A 31 -4.93 -20.74 -4.31
CA GLY A 31 -5.15 -22.08 -3.76
C GLY A 31 -6.20 -22.12 -2.65
N GLU A 32 -6.40 -21.01 -1.94
CA GLU A 32 -7.47 -20.86 -0.95
C GLU A 32 -8.86 -20.78 -1.61
N PHE A 33 -8.97 -20.08 -2.74
CA PHE A 33 -10.22 -19.97 -3.49
C PHE A 33 -10.60 -21.30 -4.15
N VAL A 34 -9.60 -22.06 -4.59
CA VAL A 34 -9.81 -23.43 -5.09
C VAL A 34 -10.37 -24.32 -3.98
N LYS A 35 -9.84 -24.23 -2.75
CA LYS A 35 -10.39 -24.98 -1.60
C LYS A 35 -11.85 -24.61 -1.31
N VAL A 36 -12.19 -23.32 -1.38
CA VAL A 36 -13.58 -22.85 -1.24
C VAL A 36 -14.48 -23.46 -2.31
N TYR A 37 -14.07 -23.41 -3.59
CA TYR A 37 -14.85 -23.98 -4.69
C TYR A 37 -15.05 -25.49 -4.55
N LEU A 38 -13.99 -26.24 -4.20
CA LEU A 38 -14.06 -27.67 -3.97
C LEU A 38 -14.94 -28.02 -2.76
N CYS A 39 -14.93 -27.19 -1.71
CA CYS A 39 -15.82 -27.34 -0.58
C CYS A 39 -17.29 -27.16 -0.99
N LEU A 40 -17.59 -26.11 -1.76
CA LEU A 40 -18.94 -25.87 -2.29
C LEU A 40 -19.40 -27.01 -3.21
N LEU A 41 -18.50 -27.52 -4.06
CA LEU A 41 -18.79 -28.65 -4.95
C LEU A 41 -19.05 -29.94 -4.16
N ARG A 42 -18.30 -30.17 -3.08
CA ARG A 42 -18.52 -31.30 -2.16
C ARG A 42 -19.87 -31.19 -1.44
N MET A 43 -20.26 -29.99 -1.00
CA MET A 43 -21.56 -29.74 -0.35
C MET A 43 -22.72 -29.95 -1.34
N TYR A 44 -22.55 -29.56 -2.60
CA TYR A 44 -23.51 -29.84 -3.66
C TYR A 44 -23.62 -31.35 -3.96
N ALA A 45 -22.49 -32.05 -4.05
CA ALA A 45 -22.45 -33.49 -4.31
C ALA A 45 -23.00 -34.34 -3.14
N ASN A 46 -23.00 -33.82 -1.91
CA ASN A 46 -23.47 -34.52 -0.72
C ASN A 46 -24.39 -33.64 0.17
N PRO A 47 -25.69 -33.54 -0.15
CA PRO A 47 -26.66 -32.76 0.64
C PRO A 47 -26.90 -33.31 2.05
N SER A 48 -26.51 -34.56 2.32
CA SER A 48 -26.85 -35.31 3.54
C SER A 48 -25.88 -35.10 4.71
N GLY A 49 -24.86 -34.25 4.57
CA GLY A 49 -23.75 -34.16 5.52
C GLY A 49 -23.30 -32.74 5.83
N ARG A 50 -23.84 -32.20 6.93
CA ARG A 50 -23.49 -30.94 7.60
C ARG A 50 -24.01 -29.65 6.95
N THR A 51 -24.27 -28.73 7.87
CA THR A 51 -25.04 -27.50 7.78
C THR A 51 -24.48 -26.51 6.75
N SER A 52 -25.42 -25.78 6.16
CA SER A 52 -25.32 -25.04 4.91
C SER A 52 -24.98 -23.56 5.10
N THR A 53 -24.33 -23.21 6.20
CA THR A 53 -24.01 -21.81 6.51
C THR A 53 -22.58 -21.47 6.11
N LEU A 54 -22.39 -20.22 5.68
CA LEU A 54 -21.10 -19.65 5.32
C LEU A 54 -20.06 -19.78 6.46
N THR A 55 -20.52 -19.67 7.71
CA THR A 55 -19.72 -19.83 8.93
C THR A 55 -19.10 -21.22 9.06
N ASP A 56 -19.85 -22.27 8.71
CA ASP A 56 -19.32 -23.64 8.78
C ASP A 56 -18.21 -23.89 7.75
N ILE A 57 -18.30 -23.22 6.59
CA ILE A 57 -17.25 -23.24 5.56
C ILE A 57 -16.01 -22.47 6.05
N ALA A 58 -16.22 -21.36 6.77
CA ALA A 58 -15.16 -20.55 7.38
C ALA A 58 -14.35 -21.36 8.38
N ASP A 59 -15.06 -22.03 9.28
CA ASP A 59 -14.47 -22.87 10.31
C ASP A 59 -13.79 -24.11 9.71
N LEU A 60 -14.38 -24.72 8.67
CA LEU A 60 -13.80 -25.90 8.01
C LEU A 60 -12.49 -25.59 7.28
N LEU A 61 -12.40 -24.41 6.65
CA LEU A 61 -11.22 -24.00 5.88
C LEU A 61 -10.23 -23.18 6.71
N ASN A 62 -10.55 -22.88 7.97
CA ASN A 62 -9.78 -22.01 8.86
C ASN A 62 -9.54 -20.62 8.23
N HIS A 63 -10.59 -20.08 7.61
CA HIS A 63 -10.62 -18.78 6.94
C HIS A 63 -11.67 -17.88 7.59
N THR A 64 -11.59 -16.56 7.38
CA THR A 64 -12.65 -15.67 7.83
C THR A 64 -13.84 -15.72 6.86
N GLU A 65 -15.06 -15.44 7.34
CA GLU A 65 -16.24 -15.34 6.46
C GLU A 65 -16.01 -14.33 5.31
N GLY A 66 -15.25 -13.26 5.59
CA GLY A 66 -14.85 -12.28 4.59
C GLY A 66 -13.97 -12.87 3.47
N ASP A 67 -13.07 -13.80 3.79
CA ASP A 67 -12.24 -14.47 2.78
C ASP A 67 -13.07 -15.41 1.90
N ILE A 68 -14.10 -16.05 2.47
CA ILE A 68 -15.01 -16.89 1.69
C ILE A 68 -15.92 -16.06 0.80
N ILE A 69 -16.41 -14.92 1.28
CA ILE A 69 -17.19 -14.00 0.45
C ILE A 69 -16.34 -13.49 -0.72
N ARG A 70 -15.06 -13.19 -0.52
CA ARG A 70 -14.14 -12.83 -1.61
C ARG A 70 -13.95 -13.98 -2.59
N ALA A 71 -13.71 -15.19 -2.10
CA ALA A 71 -13.60 -16.38 -2.95
C ALA A 71 -14.88 -16.61 -3.79
N ILE A 72 -16.06 -16.45 -3.20
CA ILE A 72 -17.35 -16.60 -3.88
C ILE A 72 -17.51 -15.51 -4.96
N LYS A 73 -17.20 -14.25 -4.66
CA LYS A 73 -17.25 -13.12 -5.62
C LYS A 73 -16.26 -13.32 -6.78
N TYR A 74 -15.07 -13.85 -6.49
CA TYR A 74 -14.09 -14.21 -7.51
C TYR A 74 -14.66 -15.26 -8.49
N TRP A 75 -15.28 -16.31 -7.96
CA TRP A 75 -15.87 -17.36 -8.80
C TRP A 75 -17.15 -16.94 -9.52
N GLU A 76 -17.89 -15.98 -8.96
CA GLU A 76 -19.00 -15.32 -9.65
C GLU A 76 -18.51 -14.50 -10.85
N LYS A 77 -17.45 -13.71 -10.67
CA LYS A 77 -16.82 -12.95 -11.77
C LYS A 77 -16.21 -13.87 -12.83
N ALA A 78 -15.71 -15.04 -12.42
CA ALA A 78 -15.20 -16.08 -13.30
C ALA A 78 -16.31 -16.85 -14.06
N GLY A 79 -17.58 -16.60 -13.72
CA GLY A 79 -18.74 -17.22 -14.35
C GLY A 79 -19.00 -18.68 -13.93
N LEU A 80 -18.40 -19.12 -12.82
CA LEU A 80 -18.56 -20.48 -12.27
C LEU A 80 -19.64 -20.57 -11.19
N LEU A 81 -19.92 -19.46 -10.51
CA LEU A 81 -20.96 -19.35 -9.50
C LEU A 81 -21.95 -18.24 -9.87
N SER A 82 -23.20 -18.38 -9.45
CA SER A 82 -24.19 -17.30 -9.40
C SER A 82 -24.70 -17.19 -7.98
N VAL A 83 -24.60 -16.00 -7.39
CA VAL A 83 -25.00 -15.78 -6.00
C VAL A 83 -26.27 -14.94 -5.96
N GLY A 84 -27.33 -15.46 -5.33
CA GLY A 84 -28.50 -14.68 -4.97
C GLY A 84 -28.26 -14.02 -3.63
N TYR A 85 -28.19 -12.69 -3.61
CA TYR A 85 -28.06 -11.89 -2.41
C TYR A 85 -29.44 -11.54 -1.83
N ASP A 86 -29.61 -11.67 -0.51
CA ASP A 86 -30.72 -11.06 0.23
C ASP A 86 -30.13 -9.91 1.07
N GLY A 87 -30.13 -8.70 0.52
CA GLY A 87 -29.39 -7.57 1.08
C GLY A 87 -27.88 -7.70 0.87
N ASP A 88 -27.09 -7.59 1.94
CA ASP A 88 -25.61 -7.66 1.92
C ASP A 88 -25.07 -9.08 2.23
N VAL A 89 -25.96 -10.08 2.33
CA VAL A 89 -25.62 -11.45 2.70
C VAL A 89 -25.92 -12.39 1.52
N PRO A 90 -24.97 -13.26 1.12
CA PRO A 90 -25.20 -14.25 0.07
C PRO A 90 -26.14 -15.35 0.59
N SER A 91 -27.36 -15.43 0.03
CA SER A 91 -28.44 -16.30 0.52
C SER A 91 -28.68 -17.54 -0.34
N SER A 92 -28.18 -17.55 -1.59
CA SER A 92 -28.19 -18.75 -2.44
C SER A 92 -26.96 -18.76 -3.34
N ILE A 93 -26.31 -19.92 -3.48
CA ILE A 93 -25.15 -20.11 -4.35
C ILE A 93 -25.51 -21.20 -5.36
N THR A 94 -25.49 -20.87 -6.65
CA THR A 94 -25.77 -21.80 -7.75
C THR A 94 -24.50 -22.05 -8.54
N LEU A 95 -24.09 -23.31 -8.68
CA LEU A 95 -22.96 -23.68 -9.53
C LEU A 95 -23.41 -23.69 -11.00
N LEU A 96 -22.69 -22.97 -11.85
CA LEU A 96 -22.99 -22.87 -13.28
C LEU A 96 -22.26 -23.97 -14.08
N PRO A 97 -22.87 -24.54 -15.13
CA PRO A 97 -22.24 -25.57 -15.94
C PRO A 97 -21.07 -25.00 -16.74
N ILE A 98 -19.89 -25.59 -16.58
CA ILE A 98 -18.68 -25.26 -17.34
C ILE A 98 -18.87 -25.76 -18.78
N SER A 99 -19.55 -24.98 -19.62
CA SER A 99 -19.71 -25.28 -21.04
C SER A 99 -18.54 -24.70 -21.84
N ALA A 100 -17.95 -25.51 -22.71
CA ALA A 100 -16.81 -25.18 -23.58
C ALA A 100 -17.03 -24.02 -24.57
N ARG A 101 -18.13 -23.25 -24.42
CA ARG A 101 -18.52 -22.11 -25.27
C ARG A 101 -18.50 -20.76 -24.56
N HIS A 102 -18.07 -20.68 -23.31
CA HIS A 102 -17.78 -19.38 -22.68
C HIS A 102 -16.39 -18.89 -23.12
N ASP A 103 -16.30 -18.34 -24.33
CA ASP A 103 -15.22 -17.43 -24.77
C ASP A 103 -15.37 -16.04 -24.11
N GLY A 104 -15.74 -16.04 -22.83
CA GLY A 104 -16.03 -14.85 -22.03
C GLY A 104 -15.24 -14.83 -20.72
N TYR A 105 -14.14 -15.59 -20.62
CA TYR A 105 -13.15 -15.38 -19.57
C TYR A 105 -12.40 -14.08 -19.89
N SER A 106 -13.04 -12.96 -19.64
CA SER A 106 -12.45 -11.64 -19.74
C SER A 106 -11.37 -11.52 -18.66
N GLU A 107 -10.11 -11.40 -19.10
CA GLU A 107 -8.89 -11.22 -18.28
C GLU A 107 -9.03 -10.17 -17.16
N THR A 108 -10.04 -9.31 -17.23
CA THR A 108 -10.48 -8.39 -16.18
C THR A 108 -10.76 -9.00 -14.80
N ALA A 109 -10.98 -10.33 -14.67
CA ALA A 109 -11.20 -10.98 -13.37
C ALA A 109 -9.92 -11.32 -12.61
N ALA A 110 -8.82 -11.61 -13.32
CA ALA A 110 -7.55 -12.01 -12.71
C ALA A 110 -6.77 -10.83 -12.11
N SER A 111 -7.07 -9.60 -12.52
CA SER A 111 -6.35 -8.39 -12.12
C SER A 111 -6.83 -7.75 -10.81
N ALA A 112 -7.88 -8.28 -10.16
CA ALA A 112 -8.56 -7.55 -9.08
C ALA A 112 -8.18 -7.97 -7.65
N GLU A 113 -7.64 -9.15 -7.38
CA GLU A 113 -7.44 -9.59 -5.98
C GLU A 113 -6.11 -10.31 -5.78
N GLY A 114 -5.03 -9.52 -5.89
CA GLY A 114 -3.68 -9.86 -5.45
C GLY A 114 -3.22 -8.99 -4.28
N VAL A 115 -4.09 -8.70 -3.31
CA VAL A 115 -3.83 -7.98 -2.05
C VAL A 115 -4.97 -8.37 -1.08
N ASN A 116 -4.81 -8.84 0.16
CA ASN A 116 -3.77 -8.59 1.13
C ASN A 116 -3.93 -9.54 2.36
N ALA A 117 -2.81 -9.95 2.95
CA ALA A 117 -2.58 -9.96 4.39
C ALA A 117 -1.11 -9.52 4.51
N ILE A 118 -0.76 -8.29 4.91
CA ILE A 118 -1.05 -7.57 6.14
C ILE A 118 -1.10 -6.08 5.81
N GLY A 119 -2.01 -5.34 6.47
CA GLY A 119 -2.46 -4.02 6.06
C GLY A 119 -1.43 -2.89 6.07
N GLU A 120 -1.56 -2.02 5.08
CA GLU A 120 -1.20 -0.60 5.12
C GLU A 120 -2.04 0.12 4.05
N GLN A 121 -2.83 1.10 4.47
CA GLN A 121 -3.66 1.93 3.61
C GLN A 121 -2.86 3.15 3.16
N THR A 122 -2.57 3.29 1.86
CA THR A 122 -2.37 4.61 1.24
C THR A 122 -2.74 4.60 -0.26
N SER A 123 -3.02 5.79 -0.77
CA SER A 123 -3.96 6.17 -1.81
C SER A 123 -3.62 5.86 -3.27
N ILE A 124 -4.70 5.84 -4.05
CA ILE A 124 -4.86 5.74 -5.49
C ILE A 124 -4.09 6.85 -6.23
N HIS A 125 -3.21 6.47 -7.16
CA HIS A 125 -2.92 7.25 -8.36
C HIS A 125 -3.21 6.38 -9.60
N ALA A 126 -3.74 7.04 -10.62
CA ALA A 126 -4.43 6.48 -11.77
C ALA A 126 -3.52 5.64 -12.69
N ALA A 127 -4.14 4.70 -13.39
CA ALA A 127 -3.52 3.89 -14.45
C ALA A 127 -2.88 4.81 -15.52
N ASP A 128 -1.57 4.68 -15.71
CA ASP A 128 -0.88 5.18 -16.89
C ASP A 128 -0.67 4.03 -17.88
N GLU A 129 -0.99 4.29 -19.14
CA GLU A 129 -1.16 3.34 -20.26
C GLU A 129 0.18 2.98 -20.94
N THR A 130 1.32 3.12 -20.26
CA THR A 130 2.63 3.24 -20.92
C THR A 130 3.62 2.09 -20.73
N LEU A 131 3.33 1.09 -19.90
CA LEU A 131 4.24 -0.05 -19.67
C LEU A 131 3.83 -1.32 -20.45
N PRO A 132 4.76 -2.00 -21.13
CA PRO A 132 4.48 -3.26 -21.84
C PRO A 132 3.94 -4.30 -20.86
N GLY A 133 2.83 -4.96 -21.22
CA GLY A 133 2.26 -6.04 -20.41
C GLY A 133 3.24 -7.22 -20.30
N LYS A 134 3.53 -7.66 -19.08
CA LYS A 134 4.41 -8.81 -18.80
C LYS A 134 3.93 -10.06 -19.54
N TYR A 135 4.71 -10.53 -20.51
CA TYR A 135 4.45 -11.80 -21.18
C TYR A 135 4.94 -12.97 -20.32
N ASN A 136 4.04 -13.91 -20.02
CA ASN A 136 4.44 -15.20 -19.47
C ASN A 136 4.97 -16.07 -20.62
N TYR A 137 6.29 -16.22 -20.72
CA TYR A 137 6.91 -17.01 -21.77
C TYR A 137 6.69 -18.51 -21.52
N SER A 138 6.40 -19.25 -22.60
CA SER A 138 6.34 -20.71 -22.52
C SER A 138 7.72 -21.28 -22.19
N PRO A 139 7.82 -22.44 -21.50
CA PRO A 139 9.11 -23.06 -21.19
C PRO A 139 9.99 -23.32 -22.43
N ALA A 140 9.36 -23.62 -23.58
CA ALA A 140 10.06 -23.81 -24.84
C ALA A 140 10.60 -22.49 -25.44
N ALA A 141 9.91 -21.37 -25.21
CA ALA A 141 10.37 -20.05 -25.64
C ALA A 141 11.53 -19.57 -24.77
N ILE A 142 11.42 -19.71 -23.43
CA ILE A 142 12.50 -19.39 -22.49
C ILE A 142 13.77 -20.16 -22.85
N LYS A 143 13.65 -21.46 -23.09
CA LYS A 143 14.79 -22.29 -23.46
C LYS A 143 15.48 -21.79 -24.74
N ARG A 144 14.71 -21.46 -25.78
CA ARG A 144 15.27 -20.91 -27.03
C ARG A 144 15.98 -19.58 -26.81
N MET A 145 15.38 -18.67 -26.02
CA MET A 145 15.99 -17.38 -25.72
C MET A 145 17.30 -17.54 -24.93
N CYS A 146 17.34 -18.46 -23.96
CA CYS A 146 18.58 -18.78 -23.25
C CYS A 146 19.64 -19.47 -24.12
N ASP A 147 19.23 -20.24 -25.14
CA ASP A 147 20.14 -20.90 -26.07
C ASP A 147 20.68 -19.91 -27.15
N GLU A 148 19.96 -18.80 -27.40
CA GLU A 148 20.31 -17.77 -28.39
C GLU A 148 21.06 -16.57 -27.79
N ASP A 149 20.83 -16.26 -26.51
CA ASP A 149 21.40 -15.10 -25.80
C ASP A 149 22.30 -15.53 -24.63
N ASP A 150 23.62 -15.52 -24.89
CA ASP A 150 24.65 -15.84 -23.90
C ASP A 150 24.64 -14.87 -22.70
N ASN A 151 24.24 -13.61 -22.90
CA ASN A 151 24.18 -12.62 -21.82
C ASN A 151 23.01 -12.92 -20.88
N LEU A 152 21.84 -13.25 -21.44
CA LEU A 152 20.68 -13.69 -20.65
C LEU A 152 21.00 -14.95 -19.85
N HIS A 153 21.74 -15.91 -20.43
CA HIS A 153 22.17 -17.11 -19.72
C HIS A 153 23.08 -16.79 -18.53
N GLN A 154 24.05 -15.89 -18.71
CA GLN A 154 24.93 -15.43 -17.63
C GLN A 154 24.15 -14.73 -16.52
N LEU A 155 23.19 -13.87 -16.89
CA LEU A 155 22.37 -13.12 -15.97
C LEU A 155 21.47 -14.04 -15.11
N ILE A 156 20.89 -15.07 -15.72
CA ILE A 156 20.14 -16.12 -15.00
C ILE A 156 21.06 -16.85 -14.02
N PHE A 157 22.26 -17.22 -14.45
CA PHE A 157 23.23 -17.90 -13.59
C PHE A 157 23.65 -17.04 -12.38
N VAL A 158 23.90 -15.74 -12.60
CA VAL A 158 24.19 -14.78 -11.53
C VAL A 158 23.02 -14.69 -10.56
N ALA A 159 21.79 -14.57 -11.07
CA ALA A 159 20.58 -14.54 -10.26
C ALA A 159 20.40 -15.84 -9.44
N GLU A 160 20.60 -17.03 -10.02
CA GLU A 160 20.52 -18.30 -9.28
C GLU A 160 21.53 -18.37 -8.14
N LYS A 161 22.77 -17.92 -8.39
CA LYS A 161 23.84 -17.90 -7.40
C LYS A 161 23.55 -16.92 -6.25
N LEU A 162 23.05 -15.73 -6.57
CA LEU A 162 22.73 -14.69 -5.59
C LEU A 162 21.51 -15.06 -4.73
N PHE A 163 20.48 -15.65 -5.34
CA PHE A 163 19.23 -16.00 -4.66
C PHE A 163 19.31 -17.37 -3.96
N GLY A 164 20.28 -18.22 -4.34
CA GLY A 164 20.55 -19.51 -3.72
C GLY A 164 19.51 -20.58 -4.08
N LYS A 165 18.84 -20.44 -5.21
CA LYS A 165 17.84 -21.36 -5.73
C LYS A 165 17.86 -21.36 -7.25
N THR A 166 17.40 -22.46 -7.84
CA THR A 166 17.09 -22.52 -9.26
C THR A 166 15.89 -21.63 -9.56
N LEU A 167 15.93 -20.89 -10.66
CA LEU A 167 14.82 -20.01 -11.03
C LEU A 167 13.67 -20.78 -11.68
N THR A 168 12.45 -20.38 -11.33
CA THR A 168 11.23 -20.86 -11.99
C THR A 168 10.99 -20.11 -13.31
N ASN A 169 10.18 -20.68 -14.20
CA ASN A 169 9.88 -20.05 -15.49
C ASN A 169 9.27 -18.64 -15.35
N SER A 170 8.47 -18.39 -14.31
CA SER A 170 7.90 -17.06 -14.04
C SER A 170 8.97 -16.06 -13.57
N GLU A 171 9.96 -16.50 -12.82
CA GLU A 171 11.10 -15.68 -12.37
C GLU A 171 12.02 -15.34 -13.55
N ILE A 172 12.31 -16.31 -14.41
CA ILE A 172 13.06 -16.08 -15.65
C ILE A 172 12.30 -15.12 -16.58
N SER A 173 10.99 -15.29 -16.73
CA SER A 173 10.15 -14.34 -17.49
C SER A 173 10.20 -12.93 -16.90
N THR A 174 10.38 -12.80 -15.58
CA THR A 174 10.53 -11.49 -14.92
C THR A 174 11.88 -10.86 -15.25
N ILE A 175 12.96 -11.65 -15.27
CA ILE A 175 14.28 -11.17 -15.69
C ILE A 175 14.24 -10.70 -17.15
N ILE A 176 13.64 -11.51 -18.04
CA ILE A 176 13.49 -11.17 -19.46
C ILE A 176 12.69 -9.88 -19.64
N TYR A 177 11.59 -9.72 -18.90
CA TYR A 177 10.79 -8.48 -18.90
C TYR A 177 11.64 -7.27 -18.50
N ILE A 178 12.39 -7.34 -17.40
CA ILE A 178 13.21 -6.21 -16.95
C ILE A 178 14.33 -5.89 -17.95
N HIS A 179 14.98 -6.90 -18.51
CA HIS A 179 16.04 -6.72 -19.49
C HIS A 179 15.52 -6.16 -20.82
N SER A 180 14.44 -6.74 -21.34
CA SER A 180 13.99 -6.52 -22.73
C SER A 180 12.91 -5.45 -22.83
N ASP A 181 11.95 -5.43 -21.91
CA ASP A 181 10.79 -4.53 -21.95
C ASP A 181 11.02 -3.23 -21.16
N LEU A 182 11.81 -3.27 -20.08
CA LEU A 182 12.27 -2.06 -19.37
C LEU A 182 13.65 -1.56 -19.84
N ASN A 183 14.26 -2.25 -20.81
CA ASN A 183 15.55 -1.90 -21.42
C ASN A 183 16.70 -1.72 -20.40
N PHE A 184 16.69 -2.48 -19.30
CA PHE A 184 17.79 -2.43 -18.34
C PHE A 184 19.05 -3.03 -18.95
N SER A 185 20.19 -2.36 -18.74
CA SER A 185 21.49 -2.96 -19.06
C SER A 185 21.79 -4.14 -18.12
N ASP A 186 22.65 -5.05 -18.59
CA ASP A 186 23.13 -6.20 -17.81
C ASP A 186 23.68 -5.75 -16.45
N GLU A 187 24.50 -4.69 -16.43
CA GLU A 187 25.09 -4.13 -15.21
C GLU A 187 24.04 -3.57 -14.23
N LEU A 188 22.98 -2.92 -14.73
CA LEU A 188 21.92 -2.39 -13.88
C LEU A 188 21.08 -3.52 -13.28
N LEU A 189 20.82 -4.56 -14.06
CA LEU A 189 20.04 -5.71 -13.64
C LEU A 189 20.81 -6.59 -12.64
N GLU A 190 22.12 -6.75 -12.81
CA GLU A 190 23.00 -7.34 -11.80
C GLU A 190 22.98 -6.54 -10.49
N TYR A 191 23.12 -5.22 -10.57
CA TYR A 191 23.05 -4.38 -9.39
C TYR A 191 21.67 -4.46 -8.69
N LEU A 192 20.58 -4.59 -9.45
CA LEU A 192 19.25 -4.81 -8.91
C LEU A 192 19.16 -6.13 -8.11
N PHE A 193 19.78 -7.20 -8.60
CA PHE A 193 19.87 -8.46 -7.85
C PHE A 193 20.62 -8.29 -6.54
N GLU A 194 21.82 -7.69 -6.59
CA GLU A 194 22.64 -7.43 -5.41
C GLU A 194 21.89 -6.57 -4.38
N TYR A 195 21.22 -5.52 -4.84
CA TYR A 195 20.42 -4.63 -4.02
C TYR A 195 19.31 -5.38 -3.29
N CYS A 196 18.50 -6.16 -4.01
CA CYS A 196 17.42 -6.94 -3.41
C CYS A 196 17.94 -7.97 -2.39
N VAL A 197 19.09 -8.60 -2.65
CA VAL A 197 19.72 -9.55 -1.74
C VAL A 197 20.29 -8.85 -0.50
N SER A 198 20.90 -7.68 -0.64
CA SER A 198 21.43 -6.88 0.47
C SER A 198 20.35 -6.46 1.48
N LEU A 199 19.10 -6.31 1.02
CA LEU A 199 17.93 -6.01 1.84
C LEU A 199 17.23 -7.25 2.39
N GLU A 200 17.79 -8.45 2.17
CA GLU A 200 17.17 -9.74 2.47
C GLU A 200 15.80 -9.95 1.78
N LYS A 201 15.51 -9.18 0.72
CA LYS A 201 14.25 -9.24 -0.05
C LYS A 201 14.43 -10.04 -1.34
N ARG A 202 14.48 -11.37 -1.23
CA ARG A 202 14.73 -12.29 -2.35
C ARG A 202 13.49 -12.67 -3.19
N SER A 203 12.45 -11.82 -3.19
CA SER A 203 11.23 -12.08 -3.96
C SER A 203 11.32 -11.45 -5.35
N PHE A 204 11.07 -12.21 -6.41
CA PHE A 204 11.03 -11.66 -7.78
C PHE A 204 9.90 -10.64 -7.99
N ARG A 205 8.82 -10.72 -7.21
CA ARG A 205 7.78 -9.67 -7.18
C ARG A 205 8.31 -8.36 -6.56
N TYR A 206 9.22 -8.45 -5.59
CA TYR A 206 9.87 -7.27 -5.03
C TYR A 206 10.86 -6.69 -6.04
N LEU A 207 11.67 -7.56 -6.64
CA LEU A 207 12.60 -7.20 -7.71
C LEU A 207 11.91 -6.47 -8.86
N GLU A 208 10.78 -6.99 -9.35
CA GLU A 208 9.97 -6.36 -10.39
C GLU A 208 9.47 -4.97 -10.00
N ARG A 209 9.01 -4.79 -8.76
CA ARG A 209 8.57 -3.46 -8.30
C ARG A 209 9.69 -2.45 -8.23
N VAL A 210 10.87 -2.87 -7.77
CA VAL A 210 12.06 -2.00 -7.74
C VAL A 210 12.53 -1.66 -9.15
N ALA A 211 12.47 -2.62 -10.08
CA ALA A 211 12.78 -2.36 -11.49
C ALA A 211 11.81 -1.34 -12.11
N ILE A 212 10.51 -1.49 -11.86
CA ILE A 212 9.50 -0.54 -12.34
C ILE A 212 9.75 0.85 -11.75
N SER A 213 10.00 0.97 -10.44
CA SER A 213 10.26 2.28 -9.84
C SER A 213 11.53 2.93 -10.39
N TRP A 214 12.60 2.15 -10.58
CA TRP A 214 13.82 2.67 -11.19
C TRP A 214 13.60 3.12 -12.63
N HIS A 215 12.81 2.38 -13.40
CA HIS A 215 12.44 2.77 -14.77
C HIS A 215 11.59 4.05 -14.79
N GLU A 216 10.59 4.18 -13.91
CA GLU A 216 9.75 5.37 -13.75
C GLU A 216 10.56 6.60 -13.33
N GLU A 217 11.57 6.42 -12.49
CA GLU A 217 12.54 7.45 -12.09
C GLU A 217 13.57 7.77 -13.20
N GLY A 218 13.54 7.04 -14.32
CA GLY A 218 14.46 7.22 -15.45
C GLY A 218 15.90 6.76 -15.16
N LEU A 219 16.08 5.86 -14.19
CA LEU A 219 17.38 5.28 -13.84
C LEU A 219 17.72 4.19 -14.87
N MET A 220 18.68 4.48 -15.74
CA MET A 220 19.07 3.58 -16.85
C MET A 220 20.46 2.96 -16.65
N THR A 221 21.17 3.31 -15.57
CA THR A 221 22.52 2.82 -15.31
C THR A 221 22.72 2.45 -13.84
N ALA A 222 23.59 1.46 -13.58
CA ALA A 222 23.91 1.01 -12.22
C ALA A 222 24.50 2.16 -11.36
N GLU A 223 25.27 3.07 -11.97
CA GLU A 223 25.83 4.24 -11.28
C GLU A 223 24.75 5.22 -10.82
N GLN A 224 23.77 5.51 -11.68
CA GLN A 224 22.63 6.37 -11.33
C GLN A 224 21.82 5.76 -10.18
N ALA A 225 21.53 4.46 -10.23
CA ALA A 225 20.82 3.76 -9.16
C ALA A 225 21.59 3.81 -7.83
N LYS A 226 22.91 3.55 -7.85
CA LYS A 226 23.79 3.68 -6.67
C LYS A 226 23.77 5.09 -6.09
N LEU A 227 23.90 6.10 -6.94
CA LEU A 227 23.91 7.50 -6.53
C LEU A 227 22.56 7.91 -5.91
N GLN A 228 21.44 7.51 -6.53
CA GLN A 228 20.10 7.78 -6.02
C GLN A 228 19.89 7.14 -4.64
N HIS A 229 20.32 5.89 -4.46
CA HIS A 229 20.28 5.22 -3.15
C HIS A 229 21.15 5.92 -2.11
N GLU A 230 22.35 6.37 -2.49
CA GLU A 230 23.22 7.11 -1.59
C GLU A 230 22.60 8.46 -1.19
N ILE A 231 21.96 9.16 -2.13
CA ILE A 231 21.25 10.42 -1.88
C ILE A 231 20.06 10.20 -0.96
N HIS A 232 19.20 9.22 -1.24
CA HIS A 232 18.06 8.89 -0.36
C HIS A 232 18.53 8.45 1.03
N SER A 233 19.57 7.62 1.12
CA SER A 233 20.17 7.21 2.39
C SER A 233 20.68 8.42 3.18
N LYS A 234 21.38 9.36 2.52
CA LYS A 234 21.83 10.62 3.14
C LYS A 234 20.68 11.49 3.62
N LYS A 235 19.63 11.66 2.81
CA LYS A 235 18.39 12.40 3.15
C LYS A 235 17.67 11.79 4.34
N ILE A 236 17.56 10.47 4.40
CA ILE A 236 16.95 9.76 5.53
C ILE A 236 17.80 9.92 6.78
N PHE A 237 19.12 9.74 6.67
CA PHE A 237 20.03 9.86 7.81
C PHE A 237 20.09 11.29 8.36
N SER A 238 20.04 12.31 7.51
CA SER A 238 20.01 13.72 7.94
C SER A 238 18.78 14.03 8.78
N VAL A 239 17.60 13.52 8.38
CA VAL A 239 16.35 13.64 9.14
C VAL A 239 16.42 12.89 10.46
N MET A 240 16.87 11.64 10.45
CA MET A 240 16.97 10.82 11.66
C MET A 240 17.92 11.47 12.68
N LYS A 241 19.06 11.99 12.20
CA LYS A 241 20.01 12.75 13.01
C LYS A 241 19.41 14.05 13.55
N ALA A 242 18.61 14.78 12.76
CA ALA A 242 17.91 15.99 13.21
C ALA A 242 16.87 15.70 14.32
N PHE A 243 16.24 14.53 14.28
CA PHE A 243 15.40 14.04 15.38
C PHE A 243 16.20 13.52 16.58
N GLY A 244 17.53 13.40 16.49
CA GLY A 244 18.37 12.82 17.53
C GLY A 244 18.26 11.29 17.62
N ILE A 245 17.76 10.63 16.57
CA ILE A 245 17.67 9.18 16.47
C ILE A 245 18.88 8.67 15.70
N ASN A 246 19.88 8.16 16.42
CA ASN A 246 21.13 7.64 15.83
C ASN A 246 21.24 6.11 15.88
N ASP A 247 20.47 5.45 16.76
CA ASP A 247 20.68 4.04 17.10
C ASP A 247 19.77 3.06 16.32
N ARG A 248 18.94 3.58 15.39
CA ARG A 248 18.06 2.74 14.58
C ARG A 248 17.76 3.34 13.21
N MET A 249 17.44 2.46 12.27
CA MET A 249 16.82 2.83 11.00
C MET A 249 15.34 3.22 11.21
N PRO A 250 14.80 4.11 10.37
CA PRO A 250 13.39 4.46 10.42
C PRO A 250 12.52 3.25 10.09
N GLY A 251 11.40 3.13 10.80
CA GLY A 251 10.34 2.19 10.45
C GLY A 251 9.64 2.61 9.15
N LYS A 252 8.88 1.69 8.54
CA LYS A 252 8.17 1.97 7.28
C LYS A 252 7.25 3.22 7.35
N PRO A 253 6.46 3.45 8.42
CA PRO A 253 5.65 4.66 8.53
C PRO A 253 6.50 5.95 8.62
N GLU A 254 7.68 5.87 9.24
CA GLU A 254 8.60 7.02 9.35
C GLU A 254 9.27 7.31 8.01
N LEU A 255 9.64 6.25 7.28
CA LEU A 255 10.16 6.34 5.93
C LEU A 255 9.15 7.00 4.98
N ASP A 256 7.88 6.61 5.04
CA ASP A 256 6.83 7.18 4.19
C ASP A 256 6.67 8.69 4.39
N TYR A 257 6.83 9.20 5.62
CA TYR A 257 6.86 10.64 5.88
C TYR A 257 8.10 11.30 5.24
N ILE A 258 9.28 10.70 5.41
CA ILE A 258 10.52 11.24 4.87
C ILE A 258 10.44 11.33 3.34
N THR A 259 10.02 10.25 2.70
CA THR A 259 9.80 10.17 1.24
C THR A 259 8.81 11.25 0.79
N ARG A 260 7.67 11.40 1.48
CA ARG A 260 6.71 12.48 1.18
C ARG A 260 7.33 13.88 1.22
N TRP A 261 8.18 14.17 2.20
CA TRP A 261 8.78 15.50 2.35
C TRP A 261 9.75 15.86 1.22
N TYR A 262 10.54 14.88 0.78
CA TYR A 262 11.50 15.09 -0.29
C TYR A 262 10.87 14.98 -1.69
N ASP A 263 9.98 14.01 -1.89
CA ASP A 263 9.54 13.63 -3.23
C ASP A 263 8.19 14.27 -3.59
N GLU A 264 7.20 14.21 -2.67
CA GLU A 264 5.88 14.82 -2.93
C GLU A 264 5.86 16.33 -2.67
N TYR A 265 6.55 16.79 -1.62
CA TYR A 265 6.59 18.21 -1.27
C TYR A 265 7.74 18.94 -1.95
N GLY A 266 8.78 18.22 -2.39
CA GLY A 266 9.93 18.81 -3.08
C GLY A 266 10.81 19.69 -2.18
N PHE A 267 10.85 19.42 -0.87
CA PHE A 267 11.68 20.21 0.04
C PHE A 267 13.15 19.79 0.00
N GLU A 268 14.03 20.78 0.07
CA GLU A 268 15.46 20.55 0.27
C GLU A 268 15.78 20.15 1.71
N SER A 269 16.92 19.47 1.89
CA SER A 269 17.34 18.92 3.18
C SER A 269 17.32 19.95 4.32
N ASP A 270 17.77 21.18 4.03
CA ASP A 270 17.86 22.25 5.04
C ASP A 270 16.48 22.63 5.61
N ILE A 271 15.45 22.63 4.77
CA ILE A 271 14.07 22.96 5.17
C ILE A 271 13.50 21.82 6.02
N VAL A 272 13.71 20.57 5.59
CA VAL A 272 13.23 19.41 6.34
C VAL A 272 13.91 19.34 7.72
N ILE A 273 15.23 19.55 7.78
CA ILE A 273 16.00 19.60 9.03
C ILE A 273 15.47 20.72 9.95
N GLU A 274 15.16 21.90 9.40
CA GLU A 274 14.61 23.01 10.18
C GLU A 274 13.22 22.67 10.76
N ALA A 275 12.36 21.98 10.00
CA ALA A 275 11.09 21.47 10.52
C ALA A 275 11.27 20.43 11.64
N CYS A 276 12.25 19.52 11.49
CA CYS A 276 12.61 18.55 12.53
C CYS A 276 13.08 19.27 13.80
N ASN A 277 13.96 20.26 13.67
CA ASN A 277 14.47 21.05 14.79
C ASN A 277 13.34 21.76 15.55
N ARG A 278 12.40 22.39 14.83
CA ARG A 278 11.22 23.03 15.43
C ARG A 278 10.32 22.05 16.16
N THR A 279 10.19 20.84 15.64
CA THR A 279 9.44 19.76 16.29
C THR A 279 10.07 19.38 17.62
N ILE A 280 11.40 19.18 17.64
CA ILE A 280 12.13 18.90 18.88
C ILE A 280 12.04 20.06 19.87
N GLN A 281 12.13 21.31 19.40
CA GLN A 281 11.99 22.49 20.27
C GLN A 281 10.58 22.60 20.89
N ALA A 282 9.53 22.26 20.12
CA ALA A 282 8.15 22.38 20.57
C ALA A 282 7.68 21.21 21.45
N LEU A 283 8.09 19.98 21.14
CA LEU A 283 7.57 18.77 21.78
C LEU A 283 8.60 18.07 22.69
N HIS A 284 9.88 18.43 22.62
CA HIS A 284 11.00 17.75 23.28
C HIS A 284 11.11 16.25 22.96
N LYS A 285 10.48 15.80 21.86
CA LYS A 285 10.54 14.44 21.35
C LYS A 285 10.35 14.42 19.83
N PRO A 286 10.91 13.43 19.11
CA PRO A 286 10.64 13.24 17.69
C PRO A 286 9.15 13.03 17.42
N SER A 287 8.63 13.69 16.39
CA SER A 287 7.25 13.48 15.92
C SER A 287 7.17 13.76 14.42
N PHE A 288 7.09 12.69 13.64
CA PHE A 288 6.96 12.77 12.19
C PHE A 288 5.63 13.42 11.79
N GLU A 289 4.52 13.08 12.48
CA GLU A 289 3.22 13.70 12.25
C GLU A 289 3.25 15.23 12.49
N TYR A 290 3.83 15.68 13.61
CA TYR A 290 3.94 17.12 13.88
C TYR A 290 4.83 17.82 12.85
N THR A 291 5.95 17.19 12.46
CA THR A 291 6.86 17.72 11.43
C THR A 291 6.14 17.85 10.08
N ASP A 292 5.33 16.86 9.70
CA ASP A 292 4.50 16.90 8.50
C ASP A 292 3.48 18.03 8.53
N THR A 293 2.90 18.36 9.69
CA THR A 293 2.03 19.54 9.81
C THR A 293 2.78 20.86 9.60
N ILE A 294 4.05 20.96 9.98
CA ILE A 294 4.89 22.14 9.71
C ILE A 294 5.15 22.24 8.20
N LEU A 295 5.65 21.16 7.60
CA LEU A 295 6.03 21.10 6.19
C LEU A 295 4.84 21.28 5.26
N SER A 296 3.70 20.65 5.55
CA SER A 296 2.46 20.85 4.77
C SER A 296 1.96 22.29 4.83
N ASN A 297 2.12 22.98 5.96
CA ASN A 297 1.79 24.40 6.08
C ASN A 297 2.78 25.29 5.32
N TRP A 298 4.06 24.94 5.26
CA TRP A 298 5.06 25.63 4.45
C TRP A 298 4.82 25.43 2.96
N ARG A 299 4.45 24.22 2.54
CA ARG A 299 4.06 23.92 1.15
C ARG A 299 2.87 24.77 0.71
N LYS A 300 1.83 24.88 1.56
CA LYS A 300 0.66 25.76 1.30
C LYS A 300 1.02 27.24 1.18
N LYS A 301 2.15 27.66 1.77
CA LYS A 301 2.66 29.03 1.72
C LYS A 301 3.75 29.22 0.65
N ASN A 302 4.03 28.21 -0.18
CA ASN A 302 5.09 28.22 -1.19
C ASN A 302 6.46 28.63 -0.63
N VAL A 303 6.80 28.12 0.56
CA VAL A 303 8.11 28.31 1.16
C VAL A 303 9.10 27.37 0.46
N HIS A 304 10.16 27.89 -0.15
CA HIS A 304 11.19 27.07 -0.81
C HIS A 304 12.61 27.38 -0.36
N THR A 305 12.79 28.40 0.48
CA THR A 305 14.07 28.80 1.04
C THR A 305 13.96 29.03 2.55
N ILE A 306 15.10 29.03 3.26
CA ILE A 306 15.14 29.39 4.68
C ILE A 306 14.61 30.81 4.92
N SER A 307 14.84 31.74 4.00
CA SER A 307 14.34 33.12 4.09
C SER A 307 12.80 33.19 4.00
N ASP A 308 12.19 32.30 3.21
CA ASP A 308 10.72 32.20 3.14
C ASP A 308 10.13 31.71 4.47
N ILE A 309 10.86 30.87 5.21
CA ILE A 309 10.46 30.41 6.55
C ILE A 309 10.39 31.59 7.51
N GLU A 310 11.42 32.44 7.55
CA GLU A 310 11.46 33.64 8.39
C GLU A 310 10.30 34.58 8.06
N SER A 311 10.04 34.79 6.77
CA SER A 311 8.91 35.60 6.29
C SER A 311 7.56 35.01 6.71
N ALA A 312 7.41 33.69 6.59
CA ALA A 312 6.20 32.97 6.99
C ALA A 312 5.95 33.02 8.52
N ASP A 313 7.02 33.03 9.31
CA ASP A 313 6.96 33.15 10.77
C ASP A 313 6.65 34.58 11.21
N ALA A 314 7.27 35.58 10.58
CA ALA A 314 6.96 36.98 10.81
C ALA A 314 5.45 37.24 10.59
N ALA A 315 4.89 36.74 9.48
CA ALA A 315 3.46 36.83 9.19
C ALA A 315 2.58 36.12 10.24
N ARG A 316 3.00 34.94 10.75
CA ARG A 316 2.28 34.26 11.84
C ARG A 316 2.31 35.07 13.13
N SER A 317 3.45 35.62 13.51
CA SER A 317 3.59 36.41 14.73
C SER A 317 2.75 37.69 14.69
N ALA A 318 2.66 38.35 13.53
CA ALA A 318 1.81 39.51 13.30
C ALA A 318 0.32 39.15 13.43
N SER A 319 -0.13 38.09 12.73
CA SER A 319 -1.53 37.63 12.83
C SER A 319 -1.95 37.20 14.23
N LYS A 320 -1.03 36.68 15.05
CA LYS A 320 -1.29 36.30 16.46
C LYS A 320 -1.41 37.54 17.36
N LYS A 321 -0.70 38.63 17.06
CA LYS A 321 -0.88 39.93 17.72
C LYS A 321 -2.23 40.57 17.34
N ASP A 322 -2.61 40.51 16.05
CA ASP A 322 -3.88 41.07 15.58
C ASP A 322 -5.11 40.32 16.12
N ALA A 323 -5.02 39.00 16.31
CA ALA A 323 -6.08 38.21 16.95
C ALA A 323 -6.23 38.52 18.46
N TYR A 324 -5.14 38.92 19.14
CA TYR A 324 -5.17 39.33 20.55
C TYR A 324 -5.74 40.75 20.71
N THR A 325 -5.43 41.68 19.80
CA THR A 325 -5.93 43.06 19.83
C THR A 325 -7.36 43.20 19.32
N GLN A 326 -7.81 42.39 18.35
CA GLN A 326 -9.21 42.40 17.90
C GLN A 326 -10.17 41.65 18.84
N GLY A 327 -9.65 40.88 19.81
CA GLY A 327 -10.46 40.23 20.85
C GLY A 327 -10.92 41.16 21.98
N SER A 328 -10.43 42.41 22.05
CA SER A 328 -10.78 43.37 23.11
C SER A 328 -11.82 44.43 22.73
N ASP A 329 -12.24 44.54 21.46
CA ASP A 329 -13.05 45.68 20.97
C ASP A 329 -14.25 45.28 20.09
N LYS A 330 -15.01 44.25 20.48
CA LYS A 330 -16.35 44.02 19.90
C LYS A 330 -17.39 43.78 20.98
N GLN A 331 -17.84 44.89 21.58
CA GLN A 331 -19.12 44.96 22.27
C GLN A 331 -19.92 46.13 21.71
N THR A 332 -20.73 45.87 20.67
CA THR A 332 -22.09 46.40 20.47
C THR A 332 -22.67 45.98 19.10
N ALA A 333 -23.98 45.70 19.10
CA ALA A 333 -24.90 45.51 17.96
C ALA A 333 -24.98 44.13 17.26
N SER A 334 -25.77 43.25 17.89
CA SER A 334 -26.82 42.35 17.34
C SER A 334 -26.80 41.90 15.86
N ASN A 335 -26.76 40.57 15.64
CA ASN A 335 -27.91 39.85 15.06
C ASN A 335 -27.89 38.34 15.36
N THR A 336 -29.02 37.69 15.15
CA THR A 336 -29.58 36.59 15.95
C THR A 336 -29.46 35.21 15.28
N ARG A 337 -29.41 34.13 16.12
CA ARG A 337 -29.61 32.66 15.84
C ARG A 337 -28.42 31.96 15.14
N ASN A 338 -27.83 30.84 15.60
CA ASN A 338 -28.35 29.69 16.35
C ASN A 338 -27.22 28.87 17.04
N THR A 339 -27.56 28.26 18.19
CA THR A 339 -26.84 27.36 19.13
C THR A 339 -26.31 26.03 18.54
N LYS A 340 -25.34 25.24 19.05
CA LYS A 340 -24.74 24.89 20.38
C LYS A 340 -23.41 24.14 20.07
N SER A 341 -22.35 24.07 20.88
CA SER A 341 -22.24 23.72 22.30
C SER A 341 -20.87 24.19 22.85
N SER A 342 -20.85 25.04 23.87
CA SER A 342 -19.63 25.35 24.64
C SER A 342 -19.92 25.14 26.12
N ASN A 343 -19.04 24.38 26.78
CA ASN A 343 -19.20 23.88 28.14
C ASN A 343 -19.29 25.01 29.18
N ARG A 344 -20.17 24.78 30.16
CA ARG A 344 -20.54 25.64 31.29
C ARG A 344 -19.37 26.01 32.24
N PHE A 345 -18.15 25.53 31.97
CA PHE A 345 -16.96 25.76 32.81
C PHE A 345 -16.18 27.03 32.44
N ASN A 346 -16.40 27.60 31.24
CA ASN A 346 -15.66 28.77 30.75
C ASN A 346 -16.38 30.11 30.96
N ASN A 347 -17.40 30.17 31.83
CA ASN A 347 -18.19 31.39 32.06
C ASN A 347 -17.70 32.21 33.27
N PHE A 348 -16.39 32.27 33.49
CA PHE A 348 -15.78 33.17 34.47
C PHE A 348 -15.01 34.25 33.73
N THR A 349 -15.37 35.51 33.98
CA THR A 349 -14.61 36.66 33.52
C THR A 349 -13.24 36.67 34.21
N GLN A 350 -12.17 36.44 33.47
CA GLN A 350 -10.82 36.72 33.96
C GLN A 350 -10.72 38.20 34.30
N ARG A 351 -10.30 38.51 35.53
CA ARG A 351 -10.14 39.90 35.99
C ARG A 351 -9.04 40.55 35.16
N LYS A 352 -9.41 41.53 34.32
CA LYS A 352 -8.43 42.46 33.71
C LYS A 352 -8.01 43.42 34.80
N TYR A 353 -6.77 43.29 35.28
CA TYR A 353 -6.13 44.28 36.13
C TYR A 353 -5.34 45.23 35.24
N ASP A 354 -5.70 46.51 35.26
CA ASP A 354 -4.91 47.59 34.69
C ASP A 354 -3.86 48.00 35.73
N PHE A 355 -2.65 47.44 35.58
CA PHE A 355 -1.56 47.65 36.53
C PHE A 355 -1.06 49.10 36.51
N ASP A 356 -1.12 49.79 35.36
CA ASP A 356 -0.70 51.19 35.23
C ASP A 356 -1.66 52.14 35.99
N ALA A 357 -2.96 51.84 35.97
CA ALA A 357 -3.96 52.59 36.74
C ALA A 357 -3.79 52.37 38.26
N LEU A 358 -3.48 51.14 38.69
CA LEU A 358 -3.23 50.81 40.10
C LEU A 358 -1.94 51.44 40.62
N GLU A 359 -0.89 51.46 39.81
CA GLU A 359 0.39 52.09 40.14
C GLU A 359 0.22 53.61 40.33
N LYS A 360 -0.52 54.27 39.43
CA LYS A 360 -0.86 55.69 39.59
C LYS A 360 -1.66 55.97 40.86
N GLN A 361 -2.64 55.11 41.19
CA GLN A 361 -3.42 55.26 42.43
C GLN A 361 -2.59 55.09 43.71
N LEU A 362 -1.59 54.20 43.68
CA LEU A 362 -0.66 53.99 44.80
C LEU A 362 0.27 55.19 45.00
N ILE A 363 0.72 55.83 43.92
CA ILE A 363 1.57 57.01 43.98
C ILE A 363 0.79 58.23 44.48
N THR A 364 -0.47 58.41 44.05
CA THR A 364 -1.31 59.54 44.48
C THR A 364 -1.83 59.46 45.91
N LYS A 365 -1.69 58.32 46.60
CA LYS A 365 -2.13 58.11 47.99
C LYS A 365 -1.02 58.31 49.03
N LYS A 366 0.18 58.74 48.61
CA LYS A 366 1.36 58.86 49.47
C LYS A 366 1.71 60.30 49.86
N ASP A 367 0.86 61.27 49.51
CA ASP A 367 0.83 62.63 50.05
C ASP A 367 -0.49 62.81 50.83
#